data_AF-A0A935DCY8-F1
#
_entry.id   AF-A0A935DCY8-F1
#
_cell.length_a   1.000
_cell.length_b   1.000
_cell.length_c   1.000
_cell.angle_alpha   90.00
_cell.angle_beta   90.00
_cell.angle_gamma   90.00
#
_symmetry.space_group_name_H-M   'P 1'
#
loop_
_entity.id
_entity.type
_entity.pdbx_description
1 polymer ?
#
loop_
_entity_poly.entity_id
_entity_poly.type
_entity_poly.pdbx_seq_one_letter_code
_entity_poly.pdbx_strand_id
1 'polypeptide(L)' 'MGRRHVKEYRPDEALALISADREGRAIHCPSCGSEAMERTPERPAEGGASLGRVVLTCGQCARLVAYIDRAGISTSPR' A
#
# COMPACT_ATOMS: atom_id res chain seq x y z
N MET A 1 -16.91 0.51 -23.58
CA MET A 1 -16.48 0.63 -22.18
C MET A 1 -15.01 0.28 -22.07
N GLY A 2 -14.14 1.30 -21.96
CA GLY A 2 -12.69 1.13 -22.00
C GLY A 2 -12.18 0.33 -20.81
N ARG A 3 -11.40 -0.71 -21.09
CA ARG A 3 -10.60 -1.44 -20.10
C ARG A 3 -9.73 -0.41 -19.41
N ARG A 4 -10.05 -0.05 -18.17
CA ARG A 4 -9.25 0.87 -17.36
C ARG A 4 -7.90 0.18 -17.21
N HIS A 5 -6.91 0.58 -18.01
CA HIS A 5 -5.53 0.13 -17.84
C HIS A 5 -5.13 0.58 -16.45
N VAL A 6 -5.29 -0.32 -15.48
CA VAL A 6 -4.79 -0.10 -14.13
C VAL A 6 -3.29 0.00 -14.29
N LYS A 7 -2.73 1.17 -13.99
CA LYS A 7 -1.29 1.35 -14.01
C LYS A 7 -0.77 0.70 -12.73
N GLU A 8 -0.61 -0.60 -12.72
CA GLU A 8 -0.03 -1.26 -11.55
C GLU A 8 1.47 -0.97 -11.50
N TYR A 9 2.02 -0.85 -10.29
CA TYR A 9 3.47 -0.81 -10.15
C TYR A 9 4.09 -2.11 -10.65
N ARG A 10 5.32 -2.02 -11.16
CA ARG A 10 6.12 -3.22 -11.45
C ARG A 10 6.28 -4.03 -10.16
N PRO A 11 6.45 -5.35 -10.24
CA PRO A 11 6.59 -6.20 -9.05
C PRO A 11 7.72 -5.75 -8.10
N ASP A 12 8.84 -5.31 -8.66
CA ASP A 12 10.01 -4.83 -7.91
C ASP A 12 9.70 -3.55 -7.13
N GLU A 13 9.16 -2.54 -7.84
CA GLU A 13 8.71 -1.26 -7.28
C GLU A 13 7.60 -1.46 -6.23
N ALA A 14 6.65 -2.34 -6.51
CA ALA A 14 5.57 -2.70 -5.60
C ALA A 14 6.12 -3.25 -4.28
N LEU A 15 7.12 -4.13 -4.32
CA LEU A 15 7.73 -4.71 -3.13
C LEU A 15 8.42 -3.66 -2.27
N ALA A 16 9.13 -2.71 -2.88
CA ALA A 16 9.76 -1.59 -2.18
C ALA A 16 8.72 -0.71 -1.47
N LEU A 17 7.62 -0.36 -2.16
CA LEU A 17 6.51 0.42 -1.60
C LEU A 17 5.85 -0.28 -0.41
N ILE A 18 5.57 -1.58 -0.54
CA ILE A 18 4.95 -2.40 0.51
C ILE A 18 5.85 -2.46 1.75
N SER A 19 7.17 -2.62 1.53
CA SER A 19 8.14 -2.70 2.63
C SER A 19 8.23 -1.37 3.37
N ALA A 20 8.31 -0.25 2.64
CA ALA A 20 8.32 1.09 3.22
C ALA A 20 7.03 1.39 4.00
N ASP A 21 5.85 1.04 3.46
CA ASP A 21 4.58 1.17 4.18
C ASP A 21 4.61 0.34 5.47
N ARG A 22 5.01 -0.92 5.42
CA ARG A 22 5.07 -1.79 6.62
C ARG A 22 5.96 -1.21 7.72
N GLU A 23 7.09 -0.62 7.35
CA GLU A 23 8.01 0.04 8.28
C GLU A 23 7.50 1.40 8.79
N GLY A 24 6.42 1.94 8.21
CA GLY A 24 5.91 3.27 8.53
C GLY A 24 6.81 4.40 8.02
N ARG A 25 7.61 4.13 6.98
CA ARG A 25 8.45 5.15 6.34
C ARG A 25 7.65 5.94 5.30
N ALA A 26 8.13 7.15 5.01
CA ALA A 26 7.57 7.96 3.94
C ALA A 26 7.68 7.22 2.60
N ILE A 27 6.56 7.13 1.88
CA ILE A 27 6.47 6.37 0.63
C ILE A 27 6.51 7.36 -0.53
N HIS A 28 7.50 7.21 -1.40
CA HIS A 28 7.61 8.01 -2.63
C HIS A 28 7.27 7.15 -3.84
N CYS A 29 6.54 7.71 -4.79
CA CYS A 29 6.22 7.04 -6.03
C CYS A 29 7.49 6.90 -6.89
N PRO A 30 7.97 5.69 -7.18
CA PRO A 30 9.19 5.50 -7.98
C PRO A 30 9.00 5.87 -9.46
N SER A 31 7.75 5.94 -9.93
CA SER A 31 7.47 6.28 -11.33
C SER A 31 7.46 7.79 -11.59
N CYS A 32 7.23 8.64 -10.58
CA CYS A 32 7.11 10.10 -10.77
C CYS A 32 7.79 10.94 -9.67
N GLY A 33 8.37 10.30 -8.65
CA GLY A 33 9.05 10.96 -7.53
C GLY A 33 8.13 11.61 -6.49
N SER A 34 6.80 11.56 -6.68
CA SER A 34 5.86 12.24 -5.78
C SER A 34 5.63 11.48 -4.48
N GLU A 35 5.57 12.20 -3.36
CA GLU A 35 5.18 11.70 -2.03
C GLU A 35 3.66 11.58 -1.82
N ALA A 36 2.85 11.94 -2.83
CA ALA A 36 1.39 11.87 -2.77
C ALA A 36 0.88 10.41 -2.94
N MET A 37 1.15 9.57 -1.94
CA MET A 37 0.66 8.20 -1.82
C MET A 37 -0.57 8.16 -0.91
N GLU A 38 -1.70 7.73 -1.47
CA GLU A 38 -2.93 7.47 -0.72
C GLU A 38 -3.00 5.99 -0.35
N ARG A 39 -3.24 5.71 0.94
CA ARG A 39 -3.36 4.36 1.49
C ARG A 39 -4.81 4.04 1.81
N THR A 40 -5.31 2.92 1.33
CA THR A 40 -6.68 2.47 1.60
C THR A 40 -6.70 0.98 1.95
N PRO A 41 -7.26 0.57 3.11
CA PRO A 41 -7.78 1.42 4.18
C PRO A 41 -6.67 2.23 4.88
N GLU A 42 -7.05 3.36 5.46
CA GLU A 42 -6.17 4.18 6.31
C GLU A 42 -5.63 3.35 7.48
N ARG A 43 -4.44 3.71 7.98
CA ARG A 43 -3.82 2.98 9.10
C ARG A 43 -4.69 3.20 10.35
N PRO A 44 -5.16 2.13 11.03
CA PRO A 44 -5.93 2.30 12.25
C PRO A 44 -5.05 2.98 13.30
N ALA A 45 -5.58 4.04 13.92
CA ALA A 45 -4.84 4.89 14.84
C ALA A 45 -4.42 4.18 16.14
N GLU A 46 -5.05 3.05 16.49
CA GLU A 46 -4.87 2.43 17.81
C GLU A 46 -4.84 0.91 17.69
N GLY A 47 -3.64 0.30 17.59
CA GLY A 47 -3.41 -1.14 17.82
C GLY A 47 -4.24 -2.13 16.99
N GLY A 48 -5.03 -1.64 16.03
CA GLY A 48 -5.97 -2.43 15.26
C GLY A 48 -5.26 -3.26 14.22
N ALA A 49 -5.31 -4.57 14.38
CA ALA A 49 -4.94 -5.53 13.34
C ALA A 49 -5.61 -5.15 12.01
N SER A 50 -4.83 -4.60 11.06
CA SER A 50 -5.31 -4.34 9.70
C SER A 50 -5.31 -5.66 8.92
N LEU A 51 -6.27 -6.54 9.21
CA LEU A 51 -6.43 -7.79 8.49
C LEU A 51 -7.18 -7.50 7.19
N GLY A 52 -6.44 -7.24 6.11
CA GLY A 52 -7.11 -6.93 4.85
C GLY A 52 -6.20 -6.58 3.69
N ARG A 53 -6.85 -6.39 2.55
CA ARG A 53 -6.23 -5.87 1.34
C ARG A 53 -5.96 -4.38 1.53
N VAL A 54 -4.69 -4.01 1.62
CA VAL A 54 -4.22 -2.64 1.58
C VAL A 54 -3.88 -2.29 0.13
N VAL A 55 -4.29 -1.09 -0.29
CA VAL A 55 -4.03 -0.53 -1.61
C VAL A 55 -3.34 0.81 -1.42
N LEU A 56 -2.16 0.95 -2.03
CA LEU A 56 -1.43 2.21 -2.13
C LEU A 56 -1.63 2.76 -3.53
N THR A 57 -2.08 4.00 -3.66
CA THR A 57 -2.35 4.65 -4.95
C THR A 57 -1.64 5.99 -5.02
N CYS A 58 -0.94 6.27 -6.11
CA CYS A 58 -0.31 7.56 -6.32
C CYS A 58 -1.30 8.56 -6.92
N GLY A 59 -1.53 9.68 -6.24
CA GLY A 59 -2.40 10.76 -6.72
C GLY A 59 -1.89 11.47 -7.98
N GLN A 60 -0.60 11.37 -8.31
CA GLN A 60 -0.01 12.02 -9.49
C GLN A 60 -0.07 11.15 -10.74
N CYS A 61 0.42 9.91 -10.63
CA CYS A 61 0.59 9.05 -11.79
C CYS A 61 -0.47 7.94 -11.92
N ALA A 62 -1.45 7.96 -11.00
CA ALA A 62 -2.57 7.03 -10.90
C ALA A 62 -2.15 5.55 -10.83
N ARG A 63 -0.93 5.30 -10.35
CA ARG A 63 -0.41 3.94 -10.18
C ARG A 63 -0.82 3.37 -8.85
N LEU A 64 -1.14 2.09 -8.82
CA LEU A 64 -1.54 1.41 -7.60
C LEU A 64 -0.77 0.12 -7.37
N VAL A 65 -0.62 -0.23 -6.10
CA VAL A 65 -0.16 -1.53 -5.64
C VAL A 65 -1.11 -1.99 -4.55
N ALA A 66 -1.53 -3.26 -4.61
CA ALA A 66 -2.32 -3.87 -3.57
C ALA A 66 -1.54 -5.02 -2.92
N TYR A 67 -1.59 -5.09 -1.60
CA TYR A 67 -0.98 -6.16 -0.83
C TYR A 67 -1.90 -6.58 0.33
N ILE A 68 -1.67 -7.76 0.88
CA ILE A 68 -2.37 -8.20 2.09
C ILE A 68 -1.49 -7.87 3.29
N ASP A 69 -1.98 -6.97 4.15
CA ASP A 69 -1.34 -6.77 5.43
C ASP A 69 -1.75 -7.90 6.38
N ARG A 70 -0.74 -8.56 6.95
CA ARG A 70 -0.90 -9.64 7.92
C ARG A 70 -0.32 -9.25 9.27
N ALA A 71 0.10 -8.00 9.47
CA ALA A 71 0.72 -7.58 10.73
C ALA A 71 -0.23 -7.77 11.94
N GLY A 72 -1.54 -7.85 11.69
CA GLY A 72 -2.56 -8.16 12.68
C GLY A 72 -2.70 -9.61 13.14
N ILE A 73 -1.97 -10.59 12.57
CA ILE A 73 -2.05 -12.00 13.04
C ILE A 73 -1.20 -12.29 14.28
N SER A 74 -0.54 -11.29 14.88
CA SER A 74 0.15 -11.49 16.15
C SER A 74 -0.84 -11.71 17.29
N THR A 75 -1.01 -12.99 17.63
CA THR A 75 -1.42 -13.54 18.94
C THR A 75 -2.90 -13.42 19.33
N SER A 76 -3.66 -14.47 19.01
CA SER A 76 -4.69 -14.98 19.92
C SER A 76 -3.98 -15.88 20.95
N PRO A 77 -3.93 -15.53 22.25
CA PRO A 77 -3.51 -16.48 23.27
C PRO A 77 -4.63 -17.50 23.47
N ARG A 78 -4.23 -18.77 23.45
CA ARG A 78 -5.05 -19.97 23.64
C ARG A 78 -5.25 -20.25 25.12
#